data_AF-A0A3R7Z029-F1
#
_entry.id   AF-A0A3R7Z029-F1
#
_cell.length_a   1.000
_cell.length_b   1.000
_cell.length_c   1.000
_cell.angle_alpha   90.00
_cell.angle_beta   90.00
_cell.angle_gamma   90.00
#
_symmetry.space_group_name_H-M   'P 1'
#
loop_
_entity.id
_entity.type
_entity.pdbx_description
1 polymer ?
#
loop_
_entity_poly.entity_id
_entity_poly.type
_entity_poly.pdbx_seq_one_letter_code
_entity_poly.pdbx_strand_id
1 'polypeptide(L)'
;PHVWRVGDRGSRALALRCGSIRTPAAFNGVTGIKATFMRIPELARTDPSMANVGPIAATVQDAAVAYDVLSGSHTDAMNSPLASVRIGVFPDEFVAAAADSAVLDQFRATVRELKKAWAT
;
A
#
# COMPACT_ATOMS: atom_id res chain seq x y z
N PRO A 1 30.06 -36.57 19.30
CA PRO A 1 30.77 -35.41 18.71
C PRO A 1 30.01 -34.94 17.45
N HIS A 2 29.37 -33.77 17.38
CA HIS A 2 29.82 -32.44 17.74
C HIS A 2 28.61 -31.58 18.14
N VAL A 3 28.81 -30.80 19.21
CA VAL A 3 27.92 -29.75 19.70
C VAL A 3 28.04 -28.54 18.78
N TRP A 4 26.91 -27.99 18.31
CA TRP A 4 26.86 -26.60 17.83
C TRP A 4 26.08 -25.76 18.85
N ARG A 5 26.84 -24.95 19.58
CA ARG A 5 26.36 -23.88 20.46
C ARG A 5 26.52 -22.58 19.66
N VAL A 6 25.42 -21.97 19.23
CA VAL A 6 25.39 -20.67 18.53
C VAL A 6 24.09 -19.98 18.95
N GLY A 7 24.07 -18.89 19.72
CA GLY A 7 25.11 -17.88 19.83
C GLY A 7 25.15 -16.98 18.60
N ASP A 8 24.03 -16.81 17.89
CA ASP A 8 23.89 -15.72 16.94
C ASP A 8 22.42 -15.28 16.89
N ARG A 9 22.16 -14.10 17.43
CA ARG A 9 20.87 -13.42 17.30
C ARG A 9 20.79 -12.94 15.86
N GLY A 10 20.51 -13.87 14.95
CA GLY A 10 20.09 -13.57 13.61
C GLY A 10 18.76 -12.83 13.70
N SER A 11 18.84 -11.50 13.70
CA SER A 11 17.71 -10.63 13.42
C SER A 11 17.16 -11.03 12.07
N ARG A 12 16.19 -11.96 12.08
CA ARG A 12 15.29 -12.20 10.97
C ARG A 12 14.44 -10.95 10.84
N ALA A 13 15.02 -9.91 10.23
CA ALA A 13 14.26 -8.81 9.69
C ALA A 13 13.37 -9.41 8.59
N LEU A 14 12.18 -9.85 8.99
CA LEU A 14 11.06 -10.01 8.07
C LEU A 14 11.03 -8.72 7.26
N ALA A 15 11.15 -8.83 5.94
CA ALA A 15 11.29 -7.68 5.07
C ALA A 15 10.03 -6.81 5.15
N LEU A 16 10.01 -5.83 6.04
CA LEU A 16 9.01 -4.75 6.10
C LEU A 16 9.20 -3.73 4.95
N ARG A 17 10.02 -4.09 3.95
CA ARG A 17 10.53 -3.20 2.92
C ARG A 17 9.79 -3.50 1.61
N CYS A 18 9.32 -2.44 0.95
CA CYS A 18 8.76 -2.50 -0.41
C CYS A 18 7.44 -3.30 -0.55
N GLY A 19 6.35 -2.76 0.02
CA GLY A 19 4.99 -3.26 -0.29
C GLY A 19 4.30 -4.07 0.80
N SER A 20 4.94 -4.28 1.96
CA SER A 20 4.41 -4.99 3.13
C SER A 20 3.03 -4.54 3.65
N ILE A 21 2.55 -3.35 3.26
CA ILE A 21 1.17 -2.90 3.50
C ILE A 21 0.24 -3.25 2.33
N ARG A 22 0.65 -2.88 1.11
CA ARG A 22 -0.19 -2.99 -0.11
C ARG A 22 -0.32 -4.42 -0.63
N THR A 23 0.75 -5.21 -0.55
CA THR A 23 0.80 -6.60 -1.02
C THR A 23 -0.14 -7.52 -0.23
N PRO A 24 -0.07 -7.60 1.12
CA PRO A 24 -1.03 -8.42 1.86
C PRO A 24 -2.45 -7.86 1.76
N ALA A 25 -2.63 -6.54 1.67
CA ALA A 25 -3.95 -5.96 1.46
C ALA A 25 -4.58 -6.43 0.13
N ALA A 26 -3.82 -6.41 -0.96
CA ALA A 26 -4.26 -6.91 -2.26
C ALA A 26 -4.59 -8.42 -2.23
N PHE A 27 -3.76 -9.24 -1.58
CA PHE A 27 -4.03 -10.68 -1.49
C PHE A 27 -5.25 -11.04 -0.63
N ASN A 28 -5.57 -10.23 0.38
CA ASN A 28 -6.72 -10.46 1.25
C ASN A 28 -7.97 -9.68 0.83
N GLY A 29 -7.92 -8.93 -0.30
CA GLY A 29 -9.05 -8.16 -0.79
C GLY A 29 -9.49 -7.02 0.15
N VAL A 30 -8.55 -6.44 0.90
CA VAL A 30 -8.78 -5.33 1.84
C VAL A 30 -8.03 -4.07 1.40
N THR A 31 -8.32 -2.94 2.04
CA THR A 31 -7.65 -1.66 1.74
C THR A 31 -6.38 -1.51 2.57
N GLY A 32 -5.25 -1.19 1.92
CA GLY A 32 -3.99 -0.91 2.60
C GLY A 32 -3.35 0.39 2.08
N ILE A 33 -3.18 1.37 2.97
CA ILE A 33 -2.58 2.68 2.63
C ILE A 33 -1.15 2.70 3.16
N LYS A 34 -0.16 2.81 2.26
CA LYS A 34 1.20 3.17 2.67
C LYS A 34 1.29 4.68 2.73
N ALA A 35 1.52 5.25 3.92
CA ALA A 35 1.60 6.70 4.07
C ALA A 35 2.74 7.30 3.23
N THR A 36 2.63 8.62 3.03
CA THR A 36 3.78 9.43 2.59
C THR A 36 4.93 9.22 3.56
N PHE A 37 6.15 9.11 3.03
CA PHE A 37 7.34 8.89 3.85
C PHE A 37 7.43 9.95 4.96
N MET A 38 7.72 9.49 6.18
CA MET A 38 7.78 10.31 7.40
C MET A 38 6.48 11.01 7.83
N ARG A 39 5.34 10.77 7.18
CA ARG A 39 4.05 11.35 7.62
C ARG A 39 3.53 10.73 8.91
N ILE A 40 3.70 9.43 9.09
CA ILE A 40 3.40 8.73 10.34
C ILE A 40 4.73 8.36 10.98
N PRO A 41 5.02 8.75 12.24
CA PRO A 41 6.25 8.40 12.91
C PRO A 41 6.43 6.88 13.01
N GLU A 42 7.57 6.37 12.56
CA GLU A 42 7.94 4.97 12.76
C GLU A 42 8.77 4.86 14.05
N LEU A 43 8.19 4.20 15.05
CA LEU A 43 8.76 4.16 16.40
C LEU A 43 9.85 3.09 16.56
N ALA A 44 9.85 2.07 15.70
CA ALA A 44 10.76 0.94 15.80
C ALA A 44 12.12 1.19 15.11
N ARG A 45 12.28 2.31 14.39
CA ARG A 45 13.46 2.74 13.62
C ARG A 45 14.09 1.62 12.79
N THR A 46 13.23 0.79 12.21
CA THR A 46 13.66 -0.45 11.55
C THR A 46 14.45 -0.21 10.27
N ASP A 47 14.11 0.83 9.52
CA ASP A 47 14.80 1.26 8.31
C ASP A 47 14.58 2.77 8.07
N PRO A 48 15.57 3.63 8.36
CA PRO A 48 15.39 5.08 8.37
C PRO A 48 15.13 5.70 6.99
N SER A 49 15.32 4.98 5.88
CA SER A 49 15.09 5.52 4.53
C SER A 49 13.86 4.93 3.84
N MET A 50 13.41 3.75 4.27
CA MET A 50 12.34 3.01 3.59
C MET A 50 11.16 2.63 4.49
N ALA A 51 11.30 2.73 5.82
CA ALA A 51 10.21 2.40 6.72
C ALA A 51 9.05 3.39 6.55
N ASN A 52 7.87 2.84 6.28
CA ASN A 52 6.63 3.59 6.20
C ASN A 52 5.59 2.85 7.04
N VAL A 53 4.81 3.60 7.81
CA VAL A 53 3.68 3.08 8.58
C VAL A 53 2.38 3.48 7.87
N GLY A 54 1.35 2.65 7.96
CA GLY A 54 0.03 3.00 7.46
C GLY A 54 -1.01 1.90 7.71
N PRO A 55 -2.30 2.24 7.64
CA PRO A 55 -3.37 1.34 8.05
C PRO A 55 -3.72 0.28 7.00
N ILE A 56 -4.22 -0.85 7.48
CA ILE A 56 -4.95 -1.86 6.71
C ILE A 56 -6.36 -1.95 7.31
N ALA A 57 -7.38 -1.84 6.48
CA ALA A 57 -8.78 -1.85 6.92
C ALA A 57 -9.71 -2.47 5.86
N ALA A 58 -10.92 -2.84 6.27
CA ALA A 58 -11.90 -3.46 5.38
C ALA A 58 -12.37 -2.52 4.26
N THR A 59 -12.45 -1.21 4.53
CA THR A 59 -12.94 -0.21 3.57
C THR A 59 -11.96 0.97 3.43
N VAL A 60 -12.12 1.74 2.34
CA VAL A 60 -11.38 2.98 2.12
C VAL A 60 -11.70 4.03 3.20
N GLN A 61 -12.96 4.09 3.64
CA GLN A 61 -13.40 4.99 4.70
C GLN A 61 -12.67 4.70 6.02
N ASP A 62 -12.64 3.44 6.43
CA ASP A 62 -11.99 3.03 7.69
C ASP A 62 -10.48 3.27 7.63
N ALA A 63 -9.86 3.00 6.48
CA ALA A 63 -8.45 3.27 6.26
C ALA A 63 -8.15 4.78 6.34
N ALA A 64 -9.03 5.65 5.83
CA ALA A 64 -8.89 7.10 5.90
C ALA A 64 -9.00 7.61 7.36
N VAL A 65 -9.99 7.14 8.11
CA VAL A 65 -10.14 7.49 9.54
C VAL A 65 -8.93 7.05 10.36
N ALA A 66 -8.48 5.80 10.17
CA ALA A 66 -7.28 5.30 10.85
C ALA A 66 -6.03 6.09 10.46
N TYR A 67 -5.90 6.48 9.19
CA TYR A 67 -4.81 7.30 8.71
C TYR A 67 -4.77 8.68 9.37
N ASP A 68 -5.92 9.34 9.52
CA ASP A 68 -6.02 10.64 10.18
C ASP A 68 -5.59 10.56 11.66
N VAL A 69 -6.05 9.51 12.36
CA VAL A 69 -5.63 9.25 13.76
C VAL A 69 -4.13 9.00 13.86
N LEU A 70 -3.57 8.14 13.02
CA LEU A 70 -2.14 7.79 13.06
C LEU A 70 -1.23 8.95 12.65
N SER A 71 -1.69 9.82 11.74
CA SER A 71 -0.92 10.96 11.25
C SER A 71 -1.08 12.22 12.11
N GLY A 72 -2.02 12.22 13.08
CA GLY A 72 -2.30 13.38 13.93
C GLY A 72 -2.90 14.56 13.18
N SER A 73 -3.48 14.33 12.01
CA SER A 73 -4.02 15.37 11.13
C SER A 73 -5.31 14.89 10.51
N HIS A 74 -6.34 15.74 10.52
CA HIS A 74 -7.60 15.46 9.83
C HIS A 74 -7.56 16.06 8.43
N THR A 75 -7.88 15.26 7.41
CA THR A 75 -7.98 15.76 6.03
C THR A 75 -9.42 15.65 5.53
N ASP A 76 -10.03 16.76 5.13
CA ASP A 76 -11.40 16.78 4.55
C ASP A 76 -11.48 16.14 3.13
N ALA A 77 -10.46 15.39 2.72
CA ALA A 77 -10.32 14.83 1.38
C ALA A 77 -11.50 13.92 0.98
N MET A 78 -12.16 13.30 1.95
CA MET A 78 -13.32 12.42 1.72
C MET A 78 -14.50 13.12 1.01
N ASN A 79 -14.59 14.45 1.10
CA ASN A 79 -15.66 15.24 0.48
C ASN A 79 -15.24 15.98 -0.80
N SER A 80 -14.03 15.71 -1.31
CA SER A 80 -13.54 16.38 -2.53
C SER A 80 -14.28 15.87 -3.77
N PRO A 81 -14.78 16.74 -4.66
CA PRO A 81 -15.43 16.32 -5.89
C PRO A 81 -14.46 15.54 -6.77
N LEU A 82 -14.86 14.34 -7.17
CA LEU A 82 -14.05 13.50 -8.05
C LEU A 82 -13.75 14.21 -9.37
N ALA A 83 -14.65 15.01 -9.94
CA ALA A 83 -14.47 15.74 -11.20
C ALA A 83 -13.14 16.52 -11.36
N SER A 84 -12.49 16.88 -10.26
CA SER A 84 -11.20 17.60 -10.24
C SER A 84 -9.95 16.71 -10.36
N VAL A 85 -10.09 15.39 -10.21
CA VAL A 85 -8.96 14.45 -10.15
C VAL A 85 -8.55 14.02 -11.56
N ARG A 86 -7.25 13.92 -11.81
CA ARG A 86 -6.70 13.35 -13.05
C ARG A 86 -5.98 12.05 -12.72
N ILE A 87 -6.41 10.96 -13.34
CA ILE A 87 -5.82 9.63 -13.12
C ILE A 87 -4.86 9.33 -14.27
N GLY A 88 -3.57 9.24 -13.97
CA GLY A 88 -2.56 8.72 -14.89
C GLY A 88 -2.47 7.20 -14.80
N VAL A 89 -2.57 6.51 -15.94
CA VAL A 89 -2.35 5.05 -16.02
C VAL A 89 -0.96 4.83 -16.59
N PHE A 90 -0.10 4.14 -15.84
CA PHE A 90 1.24 3.81 -16.32
C PHE A 90 1.16 2.79 -17.47
N PRO A 91 2.08 2.87 -18.46
CA PRO A 91 2.11 1.92 -19.56
C PRO A 91 2.30 0.48 -19.09
N ASP A 92 1.64 -0.45 -19.77
CA ASP A 92 1.62 -1.87 -19.41
C ASP A 92 3.02 -2.50 -19.48
N GLU A 93 3.94 -2.00 -20.32
CA GLU A 93 5.30 -2.55 -20.44
C GLU A 93 6.09 -2.58 -19.12
N PHE A 94 5.76 -1.72 -18.16
CA PHE A 94 6.43 -1.67 -16.86
C PHE A 94 5.98 -2.75 -15.88
N VAL A 95 4.82 -3.36 -16.11
CA VAL A 95 4.17 -4.32 -15.19
C VAL A 95 3.86 -5.66 -15.83
N ALA A 96 3.75 -5.73 -17.17
CA ALA A 96 3.33 -6.92 -17.89
C ALA A 96 4.29 -8.11 -17.72
N ALA A 97 5.60 -7.86 -17.57
CA ALA A 97 6.58 -8.92 -17.37
C ALA A 97 6.54 -9.54 -15.95
N ALA A 98 5.89 -8.87 -14.99
CA ALA A 98 5.91 -9.25 -13.57
C ALA A 98 4.54 -9.67 -13.02
N ALA A 99 3.47 -9.58 -13.82
CA ALA A 99 2.11 -9.85 -13.39
C ALA A 99 1.47 -10.97 -14.21
N ASP A 100 0.63 -11.78 -13.56
CA ASP A 100 -0.21 -12.78 -14.22
C ASP A 100 -1.21 -12.07 -15.18
N SER A 101 -1.48 -12.70 -16.33
CA SER A 101 -2.41 -12.16 -17.33
C SER A 101 -3.80 -11.91 -16.75
N ALA A 102 -4.29 -12.77 -15.84
CA ALA A 102 -5.58 -12.58 -15.20
C ALA A 102 -5.63 -11.31 -14.34
N VAL A 103 -4.53 -10.98 -13.66
CA VAL A 103 -4.42 -9.74 -12.85
C VAL A 103 -4.40 -8.52 -13.75
N LEU A 104 -3.67 -8.58 -14.87
CA LEU A 104 -3.61 -7.50 -15.86
C LEU A 104 -4.98 -7.24 -16.50
N ASP A 105 -5.71 -8.30 -16.84
CA ASP A 105 -7.04 -8.17 -17.44
C ASP A 105 -8.05 -7.55 -16.48
N GLN A 106 -8.00 -7.93 -15.20
CA GLN A 106 -8.83 -7.33 -14.16
C GLN A 106 -8.48 -5.85 -13.91
N PHE A 107 -7.19 -5.51 -13.90
CA PHE A 107 -6.73 -4.13 -13.80
C PHE A 107 -7.26 -3.29 -14.98
N ARG A 108 -7.12 -3.79 -16.21
CA ARG A 108 -7.63 -3.12 -17.43
C ARG A 108 -9.15 -2.97 -17.40
N ALA A 109 -9.88 -3.97 -16.90
CA ALA A 109 -11.33 -3.88 -16.72
C ALA A 109 -11.70 -2.75 -15.76
N THR A 110 -11.01 -2.65 -14.63
CA THR A 110 -11.21 -1.58 -13.65
C THR A 110 -10.94 -0.19 -14.25
N VAL A 111 -9.86 -0.03 -15.02
CA VAL A 111 -9.55 1.23 -15.73
C VAL A 111 -10.66 1.61 -16.72
N ARG A 112 -11.26 0.64 -17.43
CA ARG A 112 -12.39 0.92 -18.34
C ARG A 112 -13.63 1.40 -17.58
N GLU A 113 -13.93 0.79 -16.43
CA GLU A 113 -15.06 1.24 -15.59
C GLU A 113 -14.83 2.65 -15.04
N LEU A 114 -13.62 2.96 -14.56
CA LEU A 114 -13.27 4.32 -14.11
C LEU A 114 -13.41 5.34 -15.25
N LYS A 115 -13.00 5.00 -16.48
CA LYS A 115 -13.18 5.88 -17.65
C LYS A 115 -14.65 6.16 -17.94
N LYS A 116 -15.54 5.17 -17.81
CA LYS A 116 -16.98 5.36 -18.01
C LYS A 116 -17.57 6.28 -16.94
N ALA A 117 -17.23 6.04 -15.68
CA ALA A 117 -17.69 6.85 -14.55
C ALA A 117 -17.24 8.33 -14.64
N TRP A 118 -16.15 8.60 -15.34
CA TRP A 118 -15.60 9.94 -15.55
C TRP A 118 -16.06 10.64 -16.84
N ALA A 119 -16.71 9.91 -17.75
CA ALA A 119 -17.22 10.45 -19.01
C ALA A 119 -18.61 11.08 -18.86
N THR A 120 -19.14 11.14 -17.63
CA THR A 120 -20.43 11.74 -17.25
C THR A 120 -20.16 12.99 -16.41
#